data_AF-A0AA96NPV9-F1
#
_entry.id   AF-A0AA96NPV9-F1
#
_cell.length_a   1.000
_cell.length_b   1.000
_cell.length_c   1.000
_cell.angle_alpha   90.00
_cell.angle_beta   90.00
_cell.angle_gamma   90.00
#
_symmetry.space_group_name_H-M   'P 1'
#
loop_
_entity.id
_entity.type
_entity.pdbx_description
1 polymer ?
#
loop_
_entity_poly.entity_id
_entity_poly.type
_entity_poly.pdbx_seq_one_letter_code
_entity_poly.pdbx_strand_id
1 'polypeptide(L)' 'MNEWDYLNNFLIASPTEITELSNMSVWWICQENLNHRYKIQVKERMAYKKRNKRACSICKGYRRKQEHFVQFKKI' A
#
# COMPACT_ATOMS: atom_id res chain seq x y z
N MET A 1 -2.17 7.47 12.06
CA MET A 1 -1.85 6.04 11.91
C MET A 1 -0.86 5.86 10.78
N ASN A 2 0.29 5.22 11.04
CA ASN A 2 1.35 5.01 10.07
C ASN A 2 0.88 4.10 8.93
N GLU A 3 0.72 4.67 7.73
CA GLU A 3 0.32 3.93 6.52
C GLU A 3 1.49 3.13 5.91
N TRP A 4 2.71 3.35 6.40
CA TRP A 4 3.89 2.65 5.93
C TRP A 4 3.93 1.22 6.47
N ASP A 5 4.10 0.24 5.59
CA ASP A 5 4.27 -1.16 6.01
C ASP A 5 5.76 -1.45 6.29
N TYR A 6 6.16 -1.29 7.56
CA TYR A 6 7.56 -1.49 7.97
C TYR A 6 8.08 -2.91 7.70
N LEU A 7 7.24 -3.93 7.92
CA LEU A 7 7.64 -5.33 7.74
C LEU A 7 7.88 -5.63 6.26
N ASN A 8 6.95 -5.23 5.38
CA ASN A 8 7.09 -5.51 3.95
C ASN A 8 8.12 -4.62 3.24
N ASN A 9 8.49 -3.47 3.82
CA ASN A 9 9.50 -2.58 3.26
C ASN A 9 10.89 -2.72 3.89
N PHE A 10 11.07 -3.60 4.89
CA PHE A 10 12.31 -3.72 5.65
C PHE A 10 13.58 -3.83 4.78
N LEU A 11 13.54 -4.63 3.70
CA LEU A 11 14.65 -4.81 2.76
C LEU A 11 14.55 -3.95 1.49
N ILE A 12 13.48 -3.17 1.35
CA ILE A 12 13.20 -2.41 0.13
C ILE A 12 13.62 -0.95 0.32
N ALA A 13 13.19 -0.33 1.42
CA ALA A 13 13.42 1.08 1.62
C ALA A 13 13.11 1.57 3.05
N SER A 14 13.80 2.62 3.48
CA SER A 14 13.49 3.36 4.71
C SER A 14 12.61 4.59 4.41
N PRO A 15 11.55 4.86 5.21
CA PRO A 15 10.73 6.07 5.06
C PRO A 15 11.52 7.38 5.08
N THR A 16 12.65 7.40 5.78
CA THR A 16 13.49 8.61 5.96
C THR A 16 14.38 8.90 4.76
N GLU A 17 14.61 7.91 3.89
CA GLU A 17 15.53 8.02 2.74
C GLU A 17 14.79 8.21 1.42
N ILE A 18 13.46 8.15 1.44
CA ILE A 18 12.64 8.20 0.23
C ILE A 18 11.97 9.55 0.10
N THR A 19 12.12 10.15 -1.08
CA THR A 19 11.45 11.40 -1.43
C THR A 19 10.04 11.13 -1.96
N GLU A 20 9.16 12.14 -1.84
CA GLU A 20 7.78 12.08 -2.37
C GLU A 20 7.70 11.82 -3.87
N LEU A 21 8.75 12.15 -4.63
CA LEU A 21 8.82 11.99 -6.08
C LEU A 21 9.46 10.68 -6.52
N SER A 22 9.81 9.80 -5.58
CA SER A 22 10.46 8.53 -5.89
C SER A 22 9.59 7.62 -6.76
N ASN A 23 10.22 7.04 -7.78
CA ASN A 23 9.64 5.99 -8.62
C ASN A 23 9.62 4.62 -7.93
N MET A 24 10.16 4.51 -6.71
CA MET A 24 10.27 3.25 -6.00
C MET A 24 8.89 2.75 -5.55
N SER A 25 8.63 1.48 -5.83
CA SER A 25 7.37 0.82 -5.47
C SER A 25 7.50 0.17 -4.10
N VAL A 26 6.73 0.67 -3.14
CA VAL A 26 6.78 0.24 -1.72
C VAL A 26 5.39 -0.15 -1.24
N TRP A 27 5.33 -0.86 -0.12
CA TRP A 27 4.11 -1.39 0.47
C TRP A 27 3.48 -0.38 1.43
N TRP A 28 2.16 -0.25 1.32
CA TRP A 28 1.34 0.61 2.16
C TRP A 28 0.20 -0.18 2.78
N ILE A 29 -0.14 0.19 4.02
CA ILE A 29 -1.32 -0.23 4.75
C ILE A 29 -2.45 0.75 4.39
N CYS A 30 -3.61 0.22 4.01
CA CYS A 30 -4.75 1.05 3.66
C CYS A 30 -5.41 1.65 4.91
N GLN A 31 -5.73 2.95 4.85
CA GLN A 31 -6.47 3.64 5.91
C GLN A 31 -7.92 3.20 6.03
N GLU A 32 -8.56 2.76 4.93
CA GLU A 32 -9.95 2.33 4.94
C GLU A 32 -10.12 0.91 5.51
N ASN A 33 -9.10 0.06 5.38
CA ASN A 33 -9.10 -1.29 5.91
C ASN A 33 -7.66 -1.72 6.22
N LEU A 34 -7.32 -1.83 7.50
CA LEU A 34 -5.96 -2.17 7.95
C LEU A 34 -5.49 -3.57 7.53
N ASN A 35 -6.40 -4.45 7.08
CA ASN A 35 -6.01 -5.74 6.51
C ASN A 35 -5.49 -5.61 5.07
N HIS A 36 -5.81 -4.51 4.39
CA HIS A 36 -5.37 -4.28 3.02
C HIS A 36 -3.93 -3.78 2.98
N ARG A 37 -3.08 -4.59 2.35
CA ARG A 37 -1.71 -4.22 1.98
C ARG A 37 -1.61 -4.11 0.46
N TYR A 38 -1.05 -3.02 -0.03
CA TYR A 38 -0.92 -2.75 -1.46
C TYR A 38 0.41 -2.10 -1.79
N LYS A 39 0.95 -2.47 -2.95
CA LYS A 39 2.19 -1.92 -3.49
C LYS A 39 1.87 -0.85 -4.54
N ILE A 40 2.52 0.30 -4.46
CA ILE A 40 2.39 1.42 -5.40
C ILE A 40 3.67 2.26 -5.36
N GLN A 41 3.97 2.96 -6.46
CA GLN A 41 5.07 3.93 -6.47
C GLN A 41 4.81 5.07 -5.48
N VAL A 42 5.84 5.56 -4.81
CA VAL A 42 5.70 6.68 -3.86
C VAL A 42 5.14 7.92 -4.56
N LYS A 43 5.72 8.33 -5.70
CA LYS A 43 5.21 9.47 -6.50
C LYS A 43 3.74 9.34 -6.86
N GLU A 44 3.32 8.14 -7.21
CA GLU A 44 1.96 7.87 -7.67
C GLU A 44 1.00 7.98 -6.48
N ARG A 45 1.35 7.36 -5.34
CA ARG A 45 0.59 7.50 -4.11
C ARG A 45 0.45 8.95 -3.67
N MET A 46 1.52 9.73 -3.73
CA MET A 46 1.48 11.16 -3.37
C MET A 46 0.54 11.92 -4.30
N ALA A 47 0.53 11.61 -5.60
CA ALA A 47 -0.45 12.18 -6.54
C ALA A 47 -1.90 11.80 -6.19
N TYR A 48 -2.17 10.54 -5.80
CA TYR A 48 -3.49 10.13 -5.30
C TYR A 48 -3.91 10.91 -4.05
N LYS A 49 -2.98 11.05 -3.09
CA LYS A 49 -3.21 11.81 -1.85
C LYS A 49 -3.53 13.27 -2.15
N LYS A 50 -2.73 13.94 -3.00
CA LYS A 50 -2.95 15.34 -3.41
C LYS A 50 -4.30 15.55 -4.11
N ARG A 51 -4.82 14.54 -4.81
CA ARG A 51 -6.11 14.58 -5.51
C ARG A 51 -7.30 14.08 -4.67
N ASN A 52 -7.09 13.75 -3.40
CA ASN A 52 -8.10 13.13 -2.53
C ASN A 52 -8.73 11.88 -3.17
N LYS A 53 -7.91 11.05 -3.82
CA LYS A 53 -8.34 9.80 -4.46
C LYS A 53 -7.78 8.59 -3.69
N ARG A 54 -8.53 7.49 -3.69
CA ARG A 54 -8.07 6.21 -3.11
C ARG A 54 -6.89 5.68 -3.89
N ALA A 55 -5.79 5.34 -3.22
CA ALA A 55 -4.62 4.70 -3.83
C ALA A 55 -4.68 3.16 -3.77
N CYS A 56 -5.33 2.61 -2.73
CA CYS A 56 -5.38 1.17 -2.48
C CYS A 56 -6.01 0.40 -3.65
N SER A 57 -5.23 -0.47 -4.30
CA SER A 57 -5.70 -1.28 -5.43
C SER A 57 -6.81 -2.27 -5.04
N ILE A 58 -6.86 -2.68 -3.77
CA ILE A 58 -7.92 -3.54 -3.23
C ILE A 58 -9.22 -2.76 -3.12
N CYS A 59 -9.21 -1.55 -2.52
CA CYS A 59 -10.41 -0.72 -2.38
C CYS A 59 -10.97 -0.24 -3.72
N LYS A 60 -10.12 -0.13 -4.75
CA LYS A 60 -10.57 0.19 -6.12
C LYS A 60 -11.30 -0.96 -6.82
N GLY A 61 -11.31 -2.17 -6.25
CA GLY A 61 -11.92 -3.32 -6.89
C GLY A 61 -11.20 -3.75 -8.17
N TYR A 62 -9.92 -3.36 -8.36
CA TYR A 62 -9.11 -3.90 -9.44
C TYR A 62 -8.98 -5.40 -9.21
N ARG A 63 -9.64 -6.19 -10.07
CA ARG A 63 -9.87 -7.65 -9.97
C ARG A 63 -8.70 -8.39 -9.30
N ARG A 64 -8.79 -8.61 -7.99
CA ARG A 64 -8.07 -9.70 -7.32
C ARG A 64 -9.06 -10.85 -7.21
N LYS A 65 -8.82 -11.95 -7.95
CA LYS A 65 -9.49 -13.21 -7.63
C LYS A 65 -9.05 -13.58 -6.21
N GLN A 66 -9.94 -13.42 -5.22
CA GLN A 66 -9.64 -13.77 -3.83
C GLN A 66 -9.37 -15.28 -3.66
N GLU A 67 -9.63 -16.07 -4.70
CA GLU A 67 -9.49 -17.53 -4.76
C GLU A 67 -8.05 -18.04 -4.55
N HIS A 68 -7.01 -17.21 -4.77
CA HIS A 68 -5.61 -17.66 -4.59
C HIS A 68 -5.01 -17.36 -3.21
N PHE A 69 -5.67 -16.55 -2.38
CA PHE A 69 -5.17 -16.21 -1.05
C PHE A 69 -6.10 -16.84 -0.01
N VAL A 70 -5.69 -17.98 0.55
CA VAL A 70 -6.38 -18.62 1.67
C VAL A 70 -6.54 -17.57 2.77
N GLN A 71 -7.79 -17.23 3.10
CA GLN A 71 -8.08 -16.37 4.24
C GLN A 71 -7.75 -17.18 5.50
N PHE A 72 -6.59 -16.93 6.10
CA PHE A 72 -6.32 -17.46 7.44
C PHE A 72 -7.35 -16.86 8.39
N LYS A 73 -8.31 -17.69 8.83
CA LYS A 73 -9.23 -17.34 9.92
C LYS A 73 -8.39 -16.85 11.10
N LYS A 74 -8.70 -15.66 11.59
CA LYS A 74 -8.20 -15.22 12.90
C LYS A 74 -8.84 -16.14 13.94
N ILE A 75 -8.01 -16.90 14.66
CA ILE A 75 -8.38 -17.63 15.88
C ILE A 75 -8.74 -16.60 16.96
#